data_AF-A0A2E4J8Z8-F1
#
_entry.id   AF-A0A2E4J8Z8-F1
#
_cell.length_a   1.000
_cell.length_b   1.000
_cell.length_c   1.000
_cell.angle_alpha   90.00
_cell.angle_beta   90.00
_cell.angle_gamma   90.00
#
_symmetry.space_group_name_H-M   'P 1'
#
loop_
_entity.id
_entity.type
_entity.pdbx_description
1 polymer ?
#
loop_
_entity_poly.entity_id
_entity_poly.type
_entity_poly.pdbx_seq_one_letter_code
_entity_poly.pdbx_strand_id
1 'polypeptide(L)'
;MQVYNILFNNNTYIAKNMIQRKQTLYIILSTILVICSMVCIPYAISNSNLDHKLLIKDSAALIWLIFFCIFSLIAIFKFKNRPQQLYYVQGNLLGIISLLLILYAYNLYYTQLTYIINWVFTLSMSIAGLFLFLAKKAIRHDEDLINSINRLR
;
A
#
# COMPACT_ATOMS: atom_id res chain seq x y z
N MET A 1 0.43 -35.13 30.78
CA MET A 1 -0.30 -34.75 29.54
C MET A 1 -1.05 -33.41 29.64
N GLN A 2 -1.79 -33.12 30.73
CA GLN A 2 -2.56 -31.86 30.83
C GLN A 2 -1.69 -30.59 30.80
N VAL A 3 -0.54 -30.56 31.48
CA VAL A 3 0.36 -29.38 31.49
C VAL A 3 0.94 -29.09 30.10
N TYR A 4 1.25 -30.12 29.33
CA TYR A 4 1.76 -29.98 27.96
C TYR A 4 0.70 -29.38 27.03
N ASN A 5 -0.55 -29.84 27.14
CA ASN A 5 -1.67 -29.25 26.40
C ASN A 5 -1.95 -27.80 26.81
N ILE A 6 -1.84 -27.43 28.09
CA ILE A 6 -2.04 -26.05 28.53
C ILE A 6 -0.96 -25.12 27.98
N LEU A 7 0.31 -25.55 27.96
CA LEU A 7 1.42 -24.80 27.37
C LEU A 7 1.31 -24.70 25.85
N PHE A 8 0.92 -25.77 25.16
CA PHE A 8 0.70 -25.76 23.71
C PHE A 8 -0.46 -24.83 23.34
N ASN A 9 -1.58 -24.94 24.06
CA ASN A 9 -2.76 -24.14 23.80
C ASN A 9 -2.47 -22.66 24.11
N ASN A 10 -1.84 -22.33 25.24
CA ASN A 10 -1.40 -20.96 25.56
C ASN A 10 -0.42 -20.39 24.53
N ASN A 11 0.55 -21.15 24.02
CA ASN A 11 1.43 -20.65 22.96
C ASN A 11 0.69 -20.42 21.64
N THR A 12 -0.30 -21.27 21.30
CA THR A 12 -1.17 -20.99 20.16
C THR A 12 -2.09 -19.79 20.38
N TYR A 13 -2.57 -19.55 21.60
CA TYR A 13 -3.38 -18.37 21.95
C TYR A 13 -2.56 -17.08 21.99
N ILE A 14 -1.31 -17.12 22.45
CA ILE A 14 -0.39 -15.97 22.47
C ILE A 14 0.06 -15.63 21.04
N ALA A 15 0.41 -16.62 20.21
CA ALA A 15 0.70 -16.41 18.79
C ALA A 15 -0.53 -15.89 18.01
N LYS A 16 -1.75 -16.22 18.47
CA LYS A 16 -3.02 -15.76 17.90
C LYS A 16 -3.45 -14.38 18.42
N ASN A 17 -3.11 -14.01 19.66
CA ASN A 17 -3.40 -12.70 20.26
C ASN A 17 -2.33 -11.64 19.96
N MET A 18 -1.12 -12.03 19.56
CA MET A 18 -0.02 -11.10 19.31
C MET A 18 0.59 -11.32 17.92
N ILE A 19 0.05 -10.60 16.93
CA ILE A 19 0.61 -9.36 16.34
C ILE A 19 -0.14 -9.22 15.00
N GLN A 20 -1.12 -8.32 14.95
CA GLN A 20 -1.92 -8.13 13.72
C GLN A 20 -2.52 -6.73 13.59
N ARG A 21 -2.44 -5.89 14.63
CA ARG A 21 -3.11 -4.59 14.64
C ARG A 21 -2.37 -3.51 13.83
N LYS A 22 -1.05 -3.39 13.97
CA LYS A 22 -0.30 -2.26 13.37
C LYS A 22 -0.20 -2.37 11.83
N GLN A 23 -0.06 -3.58 11.29
CA GLN A 23 0.05 -3.79 9.84
C GLN A 23 -1.19 -3.34 9.08
N THR A 24 -2.36 -3.80 9.53
CA THR A 24 -3.64 -3.50 8.88
C THR A 24 -3.94 -2.01 8.97
N LEU A 25 -3.55 -1.34 10.07
CA LEU A 25 -3.63 0.12 10.18
C LEU A 25 -2.79 0.84 9.12
N TYR A 26 -1.55 0.40 8.86
CA TYR A 26 -0.71 0.98 7.81
C TYR A 26 -1.28 0.75 6.41
N ILE A 27 -1.85 -0.43 6.14
CA ILE A 27 -2.50 -0.73 4.86
C ILE A 27 -3.73 0.16 4.67
N ILE A 28 -4.59 0.28 5.69
CA ILE A 28 -5.79 1.12 5.66
C ILE A 28 -5.42 2.59 5.44
N LEU A 29 -4.42 3.08 6.17
CA LEU A 29 -3.97 4.47 6.05
C LEU A 29 -3.42 4.74 4.65
N SER A 30 -2.63 3.81 4.09
CA SER A 30 -2.16 3.91 2.70
C SER A 30 -3.32 3.93 1.70
N THR A 31 -4.32 3.06 1.85
CA THR A 31 -5.50 3.08 0.96
C THR A 31 -6.27 4.38 1.03
N ILE A 32 -6.47 4.94 2.22
CA ILE A 32 -7.18 6.21 2.38
C ILE A 32 -6.40 7.32 1.68
N LEU A 33 -5.07 7.34 1.82
CA LEU A 33 -4.21 8.30 1.14
C LEU A 33 -4.29 8.15 -0.39
N VAL A 34 -4.26 6.92 -0.93
CA VAL A 34 -4.39 6.66 -2.38
C VAL A 34 -5.75 7.13 -2.89
N ILE A 35 -6.84 6.83 -2.18
CA ILE A 35 -8.19 7.26 -2.57
C ILE A 35 -8.31 8.78 -2.51
N CYS A 36 -7.88 9.40 -1.40
CA CYS A 36 -7.97 10.85 -1.21
C CYS A 36 -7.15 11.60 -2.25
N SER A 37 -5.92 11.16 -2.52
CA SER A 37 -5.07 11.81 -3.51
C SER A 37 -5.61 11.71 -4.92
N MET A 38 -6.15 10.56 -5.32
CA MET A 38 -6.74 10.42 -6.64
C MET A 38 -8.07 11.18 -6.78
N VAL A 39 -8.94 11.17 -5.77
CA VAL A 39 -10.24 11.87 -5.87
C VAL A 39 -10.11 13.38 -5.70
N CYS A 40 -9.30 13.83 -4.74
CA CYS A 40 -9.25 15.24 -4.33
C CYS A 40 -8.16 16.06 -5.04
N ILE A 41 -7.09 15.43 -5.51
CA ILE A 41 -5.92 16.13 -6.06
C ILE A 41 -5.84 15.86 -7.57
N PRO A 42 -5.88 16.89 -8.44
CA PRO A 42 -5.68 16.68 -9.87
C PRO A 42 -4.25 16.19 -10.12
N TYR A 43 -4.08 15.16 -10.94
CA TYR A 43 -2.75 14.59 -11.20
C TYR A 43 -1.91 15.46 -12.13
N ALA A 44 -2.56 16.26 -12.98
CA ALA A 44 -1.91 17.20 -13.88
C ALA A 44 -2.68 18.54 -13.97
N ILE A 45 -1.94 19.63 -14.15
CA ILE A 45 -2.44 21.01 -14.20
C ILE A 45 -2.03 21.62 -15.54
N SER A 46 -2.97 22.26 -16.22
CA SER A 46 -2.68 23.00 -17.47
C SER A 46 -1.69 24.14 -17.21
N ASN A 47 -0.74 24.29 -18.13
CA ASN A 47 0.25 25.37 -18.14
C ASN A 47 -0.28 26.65 -18.81
N SER A 48 -1.42 26.55 -19.50
CA SER A 48 -2.12 27.70 -20.08
C SER A 48 -3.14 28.26 -19.08
N ASN A 49 -3.33 29.58 -19.04
CA ASN A 49 -4.28 30.32 -18.18
C ASN A 49 -5.76 29.89 -18.33
N LEU A 50 -6.05 28.90 -19.16
CA LEU A 50 -7.34 28.22 -19.21
C LEU A 50 -7.28 27.09 -18.19
N ASP A 51 -8.07 27.24 -17.11
CA ASP A 51 -8.21 26.38 -15.92
C ASP A 51 -8.69 24.94 -16.23
N HIS A 52 -8.07 24.26 -17.19
CA HIS A 52 -8.26 22.83 -17.38
C HIS A 52 -7.40 22.08 -16.37
N LYS A 53 -7.94 21.96 -15.15
CA LYS A 53 -7.51 20.93 -14.20
C LYS A 53 -7.95 19.59 -14.76
N LEU A 54 -7.01 18.74 -15.15
CA LEU A 54 -7.32 17.34 -15.40
C LEU A 54 -7.56 16.66 -14.05
N LEU A 55 -8.78 16.83 -13.56
CA LEU A 55 -9.39 15.94 -12.59
C LEU A 55 -9.65 14.60 -13.28
N ILE A 56 -9.74 13.54 -12.49
CA ILE A 56 -9.97 12.17 -12.94
C ILE A 56 -11.34 12.08 -13.66
N LYS A 57 -11.33 12.41 -14.95
CA LYS A 57 -12.32 11.99 -15.96
C LYS A 57 -11.68 11.06 -16.99
N ASP A 58 -10.35 10.97 -17.01
CA ASP A 58 -9.61 10.05 -17.86
C ASP A 58 -9.69 8.62 -17.33
N SER A 59 -10.10 7.71 -18.21
CA SER A 59 -10.30 6.28 -17.94
C SER A 59 -9.03 5.60 -17.39
N ALA A 60 -7.85 6.05 -17.82
CA ALA A 60 -6.58 5.45 -17.41
C ALA A 60 -6.27 5.63 -15.92
N ALA A 61 -6.51 6.81 -15.34
CA ALA A 61 -6.22 7.08 -13.92
C ALA A 61 -7.19 6.33 -12.98
N LEU A 62 -8.45 6.15 -13.41
CA LEU A 62 -9.43 5.34 -12.68
C LEU A 62 -9.05 3.87 -12.61
N ILE A 63 -8.48 3.32 -13.69
CA ILE A 63 -8.03 1.92 -13.73
C ILE A 63 -6.94 1.68 -12.69
N TRP A 64 -5.97 2.60 -12.57
CA TRP A 64 -4.93 2.53 -11.55
C TRP A 64 -5.49 2.61 -10.12
N LEU A 65 -6.43 3.52 -9.86
CA LEU A 65 -7.11 3.62 -8.56
C LEU A 65 -7.75 2.28 -8.17
N ILE A 66 -8.54 1.72 -9.07
CA ILE A 66 -9.27 0.47 -8.85
C ILE A 66 -8.29 -0.66 -8.57
N PHE A 67 -7.20 -0.74 -9.35
CA PHE A 67 -6.15 -1.73 -9.15
C PHE A 67 -5.53 -1.64 -7.74
N PHE A 68 -5.10 -0.44 -7.30
CA PHE A 68 -4.52 -0.26 -5.97
C PHE A 68 -5.50 -0.58 -4.84
N CYS A 69 -6.76 -0.18 -4.99
CA CYS A 69 -7.81 -0.45 -4.02
C CYS A 69 -8.06 -1.95 -3.89
N ILE A 70 -8.23 -2.67 -5.01
CA ILE A 70 -8.46 -4.12 -5.02
C ILE A 70 -7.31 -4.86 -4.34
N PHE A 71 -6.07 -4.54 -4.68
CA PHE A 71 -4.90 -5.21 -4.10
C PHE A 71 -4.79 -4.99 -2.59
N SER A 72 -5.05 -3.78 -2.10
CA SER A 72 -5.04 -3.51 -0.66
C SER A 72 -6.20 -4.19 0.06
N LEU A 73 -7.38 -4.25 -0.56
CA LEU A 73 -8.55 -4.90 -0.01
C LEU A 73 -8.32 -6.41 0.13
N ILE A 74 -7.73 -7.04 -0.91
CA ILE A 74 -7.30 -8.44 -0.84
C ILE A 74 -6.24 -8.64 0.25
N ALA A 75 -5.27 -7.73 0.37
CA ALA A 75 -4.26 -7.79 1.43
C ALA A 75 -4.88 -7.74 2.85
N ILE A 76 -5.93 -6.94 3.04
CA ILE A 76 -6.66 -6.86 4.31
C ILE A 76 -7.39 -8.19 4.60
N PHE A 77 -8.09 -8.77 3.63
CA PHE A 77 -8.78 -10.05 3.82
C PHE A 77 -7.83 -11.23 3.99
N LYS A 78 -6.61 -11.16 3.44
CA LYS A 78 -5.56 -12.16 3.58
C LYS A 78 -4.80 -12.09 4.91
N PHE A 79 -5.32 -11.39 5.92
CA PHE A 79 -4.71 -11.26 7.25
C PHE A 79 -4.24 -12.60 7.86
N LYS A 80 -4.99 -13.69 7.64
CA LYS A 80 -4.64 -15.01 8.18
C LYS A 80 -3.38 -15.63 7.55
N ASN A 81 -3.10 -15.32 6.29
CA ASN A 81 -1.97 -15.86 5.54
C ASN A 81 -0.90 -14.78 5.34
N ARG A 82 0.02 -14.67 6.30
CA ARG A 82 1.13 -13.69 6.29
C ARG A 82 1.93 -13.64 4.98
N PRO A 83 2.41 -14.76 4.42
CA PRO A 83 3.16 -14.73 3.16
C PRO A 83 2.33 -14.19 2.00
N GLN A 84 1.03 -14.54 1.92
CA GLN A 84 0.12 -14.01 0.90
C GLN A 84 -0.14 -12.52 1.12
N GLN A 85 -0.38 -12.09 2.36
CA GLN A 85 -0.55 -10.68 2.71
C GLN A 85 0.68 -9.85 2.31
N LEU A 86 1.88 -10.39 2.55
CA LEU A 86 3.15 -9.77 2.19
C LEU A 86 3.30 -9.62 0.67
N TYR A 87 2.92 -10.64 -0.11
CA TYR A 87 2.92 -10.59 -1.57
C TYR A 87 2.02 -9.47 -2.12
N TYR A 88 0.77 -9.36 -1.63
CA TYR A 88 -0.13 -8.29 -2.08
C TYR A 88 0.36 -6.89 -1.69
N VAL A 89 0.89 -6.72 -0.47
CA VAL A 89 1.46 -5.44 -0.02
C VAL A 89 2.69 -5.06 -0.84
N GLN A 90 3.56 -6.02 -1.18
CA GLN A 90 4.71 -5.80 -2.05
C GLN A 90 4.30 -5.44 -3.48
N GLY A 91 3.31 -6.15 -4.03
CA GLY A 91 2.75 -5.84 -5.35
C GLY A 91 2.19 -4.42 -5.40
N ASN A 92 1.43 -4.02 -4.37
CA ASN A 92 0.90 -2.65 -4.30
C ASN A 92 1.98 -1.59 -4.18
N LEU A 93 3.00 -1.84 -3.34
CA LEU A 93 4.14 -0.94 -3.21
C LEU A 93 4.91 -0.79 -4.54
N LEU A 94 5.16 -1.89 -5.25
CA LEU A 94 5.79 -1.86 -6.57
C LEU A 94 4.94 -1.12 -7.59
N GLY A 95 3.62 -1.30 -7.57
CA GLY A 95 2.70 -0.57 -8.44
C GLY A 95 2.77 0.94 -8.20
N ILE A 96 2.79 1.40 -6.94
CA ILE A 96 2.92 2.84 -6.63
C ILE A 96 4.25 3.37 -7.12
N ILE A 97 5.35 2.64 -6.90
CA ILE A 97 6.68 3.05 -7.38
C ILE A 97 6.71 3.12 -8.92
N SER A 98 6.11 2.15 -9.61
CA SER A 98 5.99 2.14 -11.06
C SER A 98 5.20 3.34 -11.57
N LEU A 99 4.07 3.67 -10.95
CA LEU A 99 3.28 4.85 -11.29
C LEU A 99 4.08 6.14 -11.11
N LEU A 100 4.81 6.28 -9.99
CA LEU A 100 5.67 7.44 -9.74
C LEU A 100 6.79 7.56 -10.78
N LEU A 101 7.42 6.44 -11.17
CA LEU A 101 8.43 6.40 -12.24
C LEU A 101 7.85 6.83 -13.59
N ILE A 102 6.65 6.36 -13.95
CA ILE A 102 5.97 6.75 -15.20
C ILE A 102 5.67 8.24 -15.19
N LEU A 103 5.14 8.78 -14.09
CA LEU A 103 4.89 10.22 -13.94
C LEU A 103 6.18 11.04 -14.03
N TYR A 104 7.25 10.59 -13.37
CA TYR A 104 8.53 11.29 -13.42
C TYR A 104 9.15 11.27 -14.83
N ALA A 105 9.13 10.12 -15.51
CA ALA A 105 9.56 10.00 -16.88
C ALA A 105 8.71 10.91 -17.80
N TYR A 106 7.39 10.93 -17.61
CA TYR A 106 6.51 11.82 -18.37
C TYR A 106 6.92 13.30 -18.19
N ASN A 107 7.15 13.75 -16.96
CA ASN A 107 7.64 15.12 -16.70
C ASN A 107 8.96 15.43 -17.40
N LEU A 108 9.92 14.49 -17.43
CA LEU A 108 11.23 14.71 -18.04
C LEU A 108 11.17 14.77 -19.58
N TYR A 109 10.42 13.85 -20.21
CA TYR A 109 10.35 13.76 -21.66
C TYR A 109 9.39 14.79 -22.28
N TYR A 110 8.37 15.20 -21.53
CA TYR A 110 7.29 16.05 -22.03
C TYR A 110 7.28 17.45 -21.40
N THR A 111 8.44 17.96 -21.01
CA THR A 111 8.63 19.29 -20.38
C THR A 111 7.99 20.48 -21.14
N GLN A 112 7.66 20.31 -22.43
CA GLN A 112 7.03 21.33 -23.28
C GLN A 112 5.52 21.15 -23.48
N LEU A 113 4.88 20.17 -22.86
CA LEU A 113 3.44 19.94 -23.01
C LEU A 113 2.60 20.93 -22.20
N THR A 114 1.35 21.09 -22.64
CA THR A 114 0.33 21.94 -22.02
C THR A 114 -0.02 21.57 -20.58
N TYR A 115 0.53 20.49 -20.02
CA TYR A 115 0.18 19.97 -18.70
C TYR A 115 1.43 19.63 -17.89
N ILE A 116 1.47 20.10 -16.63
CA ILE A 116 2.51 19.78 -15.65
C ILE A 116 1.91 18.82 -14.62
N ILE A 117 2.63 17.76 -14.27
CA ILE A 117 2.20 16.85 -13.21
C ILE A 117 2.20 17.58 -11.86
N ASN A 118 1.15 17.39 -11.09
CA ASN A 118 0.97 18.04 -9.81
C ASN A 118 1.90 17.43 -8.75
N TRP A 119 2.83 18.25 -8.25
CA TRP A 119 3.75 17.86 -7.18
C TRP A 119 3.05 17.39 -5.91
N VAL A 120 1.89 17.97 -5.57
CA VAL A 120 1.10 17.56 -4.39
C VAL A 120 0.56 16.14 -4.58
N PHE A 121 0.13 15.79 -5.79
CA PHE A 121 -0.31 14.43 -6.12
C PHE A 121 0.85 13.44 -5.95
N THR A 122 1.99 13.72 -6.58
CA THR A 122 3.19 12.88 -6.49
C THR A 122 3.69 12.69 -5.04
N LEU A 123 3.65 13.75 -4.23
CA LEU A 123 4.03 13.70 -2.82
C LEU A 123 3.07 12.80 -2.02
N SER A 124 1.76 12.96 -2.22
CA SER A 124 0.75 12.17 -1.51
C SER A 124 0.84 10.67 -1.83
N MET A 125 1.06 10.32 -3.11
CA MET A 125 1.34 8.95 -3.56
C MET A 125 2.61 8.38 -2.94
N SER A 126 3.67 9.19 -2.86
CA SER A 126 4.93 8.79 -2.22
C SER A 126 4.74 8.48 -0.73
N ILE A 127 3.97 9.30 -0.02
CA ILE A 127 3.61 9.08 1.39
C ILE A 127 2.79 7.78 1.54
N ALA A 128 1.84 7.52 0.63
CA ALA A 128 1.10 6.26 0.63
C ALA A 128 2.01 5.04 0.44
N GLY A 129 3.02 5.14 -0.43
CA GLY A 129 4.06 4.13 -0.62
C GLY A 129 4.91 3.90 0.63
N LEU A 130 5.27 4.96 1.38
CA LEU A 130 5.97 4.84 2.65
C LEU A 130 5.15 4.06 3.69
N PHE A 131 3.84 4.28 3.78
CA PHE A 131 2.98 3.50 4.67
C PHE A 131 2.91 2.03 4.28
N LEU A 132 2.86 1.70 2.99
CA LEU A 132 2.95 0.31 2.53
C LEU A 132 4.32 -0.31 2.83
N PHE A 133 5.40 0.47 2.77
CA PHE A 133 6.73 0.00 3.15
C PHE A 133 6.78 -0.35 4.65
N LEU A 134 6.19 0.49 5.50
CA LEU A 134 6.06 0.23 6.94
C LEU A 134 5.18 -1.00 7.20
N ALA A 135 4.06 -1.14 6.47
CA ALA A 135 3.21 -2.33 6.53
C ALA A 135 4.00 -3.59 6.19
N LYS A 136 4.77 -3.57 5.08
CA LYS A 136 5.63 -4.68 4.66
C LYS A 136 6.64 -5.07 5.74
N LYS A 137 7.33 -4.08 6.33
CA LYS A 137 8.33 -4.31 7.38
C LYS A 137 7.68 -4.96 8.60
N ALA A 138 6.50 -4.47 9.00
CA ALA A 138 5.75 -5.05 10.09
C ALA A 138 5.28 -6.49 9.78
N ILE A 139 4.82 -6.79 8.57
CA ILE A 139 4.39 -8.16 8.16
C ILE A 139 5.55 -9.14 8.20
N ARG A 140 6.71 -8.74 7.67
CA ARG A 140 7.90 -9.59 7.66
C ARG A 140 8.39 -9.89 9.08
N HIS A 141 8.40 -8.88 9.96
CA HIS A 141 8.82 -9.08 11.35
C HIS A 141 7.95 -10.10 12.09
N ASP A 142 6.63 -10.06 11.88
CA ASP A 142 5.70 -11.02 12.48
C ASP A 142 5.92 -12.44 11.95
N GLU A 143 6.15 -12.57 10.65
CA GLU A 143 6.45 -13.86 10.02
C GLU A 143 7.77 -14.45 10.57
N ASP A 144 8.80 -13.62 10.73
CA ASP A 144 10.08 -14.03 11.30
C ASP A 144 9.94 -14.48 12.77
N LEU A 145 9.07 -13.83 13.55
CA LEU A 145 8.80 -14.22 14.94
C LEU A 145 8.09 -15.59 15.02
N ILE A 146 7.12 -15.84 14.14
CA ILE A 146 6.43 -17.14 14.08
C ILE A 146 7.44 -18.23 13.69
N ASN A 147 8.30 -17.94 12.73
CA ASN A 147 9.31 -18.88 12.25
C ASN A 147 10.38 -19.17 13.32
N SER A 148 10.80 -18.18 14.10
CA SER A 148 11.79 -18.38 15.17
C SER A 148 11.23 -19.26 16.30
N ILE A 149 9.95 -19.08 16.67
CA ILE A 149 9.26 -19.94 17.64
C ILE A 149 9.13 -21.37 17.11
N ASN A 150 8.79 -21.54 15.82
CA ASN A 150 8.69 -22.86 15.22
C ASN A 150 10.04 -23.60 15.15
N ARG A 151 11.17 -22.88 15.05
CA ARG A 151 12.52 -23.49 15.10
C ARG A 151 12.93 -23.96 16.49
N LEU A 152 12.32 -23.42 17.55
CA LEU A 152 12.58 -23.79 18.94
C LEU A 152 11.69 -24.94 19.42
N ARG A 153 10.65 -25.29 18.66
CA ARG A 153 9.86 -26.52 18.84
C ARG A 153 10.59 -27.71 18.26
#